data_AF-A0A2N2U198-F1
#
_entry.id   AF-A0A2N2U198-F1
#
_cell.length_a   1.000
_cell.length_b   1.000
_cell.length_c   1.000
_cell.angle_alpha   90.00
_cell.angle_beta   90.00
_cell.angle_gamma   90.00
#
_symmetry.space_group_name_H-M   'P 1'
#
loop_
_entity.id
_entity.type
_entity.pdbx_description
1 polymer ?
#
loop_
_entity_poly.entity_id
_entity_poly.type
_entity_poly.pdbx_seq_one_letter_code
_entity_poly.pdbx_strand_id
1 'polypeptide(L)'
;MATPPTFAIRGRILLPIVQGGMGVGVSAHGLAGAVARAGAVGTIASIDLRHHHADLTAQAQHCRDKDELNRLNLIALDREIKAALVIAA
;
A
#
# COMPACT_ATOMS: atom_id res chain seq x y z
N MET A 1 -2.99 -3.85 -18.38
CA MET A 1 -1.93 -4.01 -17.35
C MET A 1 -0.84 -4.89 -17.95
N ALA A 2 0.43 -4.53 -17.82
CA ALA A 2 1.53 -5.39 -18.25
C ALA A 2 1.66 -6.58 -17.27
N THR A 3 1.92 -7.77 -17.80
CA THR A 3 2.22 -8.94 -16.96
C THR A 3 3.53 -8.70 -16.20
N PRO A 4 3.59 -8.88 -14.87
CA PRO A 4 4.84 -8.72 -14.14
C PRO A 4 5.89 -9.72 -14.64
N PRO A 5 7.20 -9.37 -14.62
CA PRO A 5 8.25 -10.26 -15.08
C PRO A 5 8.27 -11.56 -14.28
N THR A 6 8.61 -12.66 -14.95
CA THR A 6 8.90 -13.92 -14.29
C THR A 6 10.32 -13.89 -13.72
N PHE A 7 10.52 -14.49 -12.55
CA PHE A 7 11.83 -14.56 -11.89
C PHE A 7 12.35 -15.99 -11.90
N ALA A 8 13.68 -16.16 -11.94
CA ALA A 8 14.31 -17.48 -11.85
C ALA A 8 15.15 -17.59 -10.57
N ILE A 9 14.88 -18.61 -9.75
CA ILE A 9 15.68 -18.93 -8.56
C ILE A 9 16.21 -20.35 -8.71
N ARG A 10 17.55 -20.51 -8.70
CA ARG A 10 18.24 -21.81 -8.90
C ARG A 10 17.76 -22.54 -10.16
N GLY A 11 17.61 -21.81 -11.27
CA GLY A 11 17.18 -22.34 -12.57
C GLY A 11 15.69 -22.68 -12.68
N ARG A 12 14.88 -22.41 -11.65
CA ARG A 12 13.42 -22.60 -11.70
C ARG A 12 12.72 -21.27 -11.93
N ILE A 13 11.91 -21.20 -12.99
CA ILE A 13 11.04 -20.06 -13.28
C ILE A 13 9.90 -20.06 -12.25
N LEU A 14 9.67 -18.92 -11.62
CA LEU A 14 8.62 -18.68 -10.65
C LEU A 14 7.52 -17.84 -11.28
N LEU A 15 6.31 -18.01 -10.73
CA LEU A 15 5.22 -17.07 -10.96
C LEU A 15 5.62 -15.68 -10.41
N PRO A 16 4.96 -14.61 -10.89
CA PRO A 16 5.13 -13.27 -10.33
C PRO A 16 5.08 -13.26 -8.81
N ILE A 17 6.06 -12.59 -8.19
CA ILE A 17 6.10 -12.41 -6.74
C ILE A 17 5.07 -11.36 -6.36
N VAL A 18 4.19 -11.71 -5.42
CA VAL A 18 3.19 -10.81 -4.86
C VAL A 18 3.43 -10.69 -3.36
N GLN A 19 3.65 -9.47 -2.87
CA GLN A 19 3.73 -9.21 -1.44
C GLN A 19 2.34 -9.29 -0.81
N GLY A 20 2.21 -10.03 0.30
CA GLY A 20 0.95 -10.13 1.05
C GLY A 20 0.63 -8.86 1.84
N GLY A 21 -0.63 -8.41 1.83
CA GLY A 21 -1.07 -7.23 2.57
C GLY A 21 -1.14 -7.46 4.09
N MET A 22 -0.86 -6.41 4.87
CA MET A 22 -0.83 -6.45 6.34
C MET A 22 -1.61 -5.25 6.92
N GLY A 23 -2.78 -5.51 7.51
CA GLY A 23 -3.70 -4.49 8.05
C GLY A 23 -3.22 -3.76 9.31
N VAL A 24 -1.95 -3.92 9.70
CA VAL A 24 -1.31 -3.25 10.83
C VAL A 24 -0.44 -2.06 10.40
N GLY A 25 -0.56 -1.64 9.13
CA GLY A 25 0.18 -0.49 8.60
C GLY A 25 1.57 -0.79 8.04
N VAL A 26 2.03 -2.05 8.07
CA VAL A 26 3.38 -2.40 7.56
C VAL A 26 3.44 -2.36 6.03
N SER A 27 2.39 -2.82 5.36
CA SER A 27 2.33 -2.87 3.89
C SER A 27 1.90 -1.54 3.26
N ALA A 28 2.32 -0.40 3.82
CA ALA A 28 2.03 0.92 3.28
C ALA A 28 2.96 1.24 2.08
N HIS A 29 2.99 2.50 1.65
CA HIS A 29 3.77 2.97 0.49
C HIS A 29 5.23 2.52 0.48
N GLY A 30 5.90 2.50 1.64
CA GLY A 30 7.31 2.13 1.75
C GLY A 30 7.60 0.70 1.28
N LEU A 31 6.89 -0.29 1.82
CA LEU A 31 7.07 -1.69 1.42
C LEU A 31 6.50 -1.96 0.03
N ALA A 32 5.29 -1.49 -0.25
CA ALA A 32 4.62 -1.75 -1.53
C ALA A 32 5.42 -1.16 -2.71
N GLY A 33 5.90 0.08 -2.58
CA GLY A 33 6.74 0.72 -3.58
C GLY A 33 8.11 0.03 -3.74
N ALA A 34 8.75 -0.39 -2.64
CA ALA A 34 10.03 -1.11 -2.71
C ALA A 34 9.91 -2.47 -3.42
N VAL A 35 8.83 -3.20 -3.16
CA VAL A 35 8.52 -4.47 -3.85
C VAL A 35 8.25 -4.21 -5.34
N ALA A 36 7.48 -3.18 -5.66
CA ALA A 36 7.21 -2.79 -7.05
C ALA A 36 8.50 -2.40 -7.81
N ARG A 37 9.38 -1.61 -7.19
CA ARG A 37 10.69 -1.25 -7.75
C ARG A 37 11.58 -2.47 -8.01
N ALA A 38 11.44 -3.53 -7.21
CA ALA A 38 12.16 -4.79 -7.41
C ALA A 38 11.55 -5.67 -8.53
N GLY A 39 10.53 -5.19 -9.24
CA GLY A 39 9.86 -5.90 -10.34
C GLY A 39 8.78 -6.89 -9.88
N ALA A 40 8.40 -6.86 -8.61
CA ALA A 40 7.32 -7.67 -8.04
C ALA A 40 6.03 -6.85 -7.87
N VAL A 41 4.95 -7.46 -7.39
CA VAL A 41 3.68 -6.77 -7.11
C VAL A 41 3.65 -6.32 -5.65
N GLY A 42 3.69 -5.01 -5.42
CA GLY A 42 3.45 -4.40 -4.11
C GLY A 42 1.96 -4.31 -3.80
N THR A 43 1.59 -4.55 -2.53
CA THR A 43 0.20 -4.58 -2.06
C THR A 43 0.03 -3.62 -0.90
N ILE A 44 -0.93 -2.68 -1.00
CA ILE A 44 -1.33 -1.79 0.10
C ILE A 44 -2.59 -2.34 0.77
N ALA A 45 -2.50 -2.62 2.07
CA ALA A 45 -3.67 -2.95 2.88
C ALA A 45 -4.38 -1.64 3.27
N SER A 46 -5.64 -1.47 2.84
CA SER A 46 -6.42 -0.25 3.04
C SER A 46 -7.09 -0.13 4.41
N ILE A 47 -6.73 -0.99 5.37
CA ILE A 47 -7.30 -0.99 6.70
C ILE A 47 -6.71 0.19 7.47
N ASP A 48 -7.56 1.19 7.68
CA ASP A 48 -7.35 2.31 8.57
C ASP A 48 -6.01 3.08 8.42
N LEU A 49 -5.59 3.29 7.18
CA LEU A 49 -4.39 4.03 6.79
C LEU A 49 -4.36 5.49 7.28
N ARG A 50 -5.50 6.07 7.67
CA ARG A 50 -5.55 7.45 8.20
C ARG A 50 -4.59 7.65 9.39
N HIS A 51 -4.31 6.59 10.14
CA HIS A 51 -3.38 6.61 11.27
C HIS A 51 -1.92 6.87 10.89
N HIS A 52 -1.54 6.69 9.62
CA HIS A 52 -0.20 7.06 9.14
C HIS A 52 -0.04 8.56 8.88
N HIS A 53 -1.15 9.30 8.84
CA HIS A 53 -1.16 10.71 8.51
C HIS A 53 -1.66 11.52 9.70
N ALA A 54 -0.76 12.31 10.29
CA ALA A 54 -1.06 13.10 11.49
C ALA A 54 -2.25 14.06 11.28
N ASP A 55 -2.36 14.66 10.11
CA ASP A 55 -3.46 15.57 9.75
C ASP A 55 -4.82 14.87 9.68
N LEU A 56 -4.86 13.65 9.15
CA LEU A 56 -6.09 12.87 9.05
C LEU A 56 -6.49 12.28 10.41
N THR A 57 -5.51 11.90 11.23
CA THR A 57 -5.74 11.46 12.60
C THR A 57 -6.31 12.58 13.46
N ALA A 58 -5.79 13.81 13.32
CA ALA A 58 -6.33 14.99 14.00
C ALA A 58 -7.77 15.31 13.56
N GLN A 59 -8.09 15.20 12.27
CA GLN A 59 -9.46 15.38 11.76
C GLN A 59 -10.42 14.30 12.27
N ALA A 60 -9.94 13.06 12.43
CA ALA A 60 -10.72 11.96 12.97
C ALA A 60 -10.91 12.03 14.49
N GLN A 61 -10.28 12.98 15.18
CA GLN A 61 -10.29 13.05 16.64
C GLN A 61 -11.73 13.21 17.15
N HIS A 62 -12.16 12.30 18.03
CA HIS A 62 -13.53 12.21 18.56
C HIS A 62 -14.64 11.96 17.52
N CYS A 63 -14.31 11.72 16.25
CA CYS A 63 -15.28 11.34 15.24
C CYS A 63 -15.73 9.88 15.42
N ARG A 64 -17.04 9.65 15.39
CA ARG A 64 -17.65 8.30 15.43
C ARG A 64 -18.47 7.99 14.19
N ASP A 65 -18.58 8.96 13.27
CA ASP A 65 -19.27 8.79 12.02
C ASP A 65 -18.43 7.90 11.08
N LYS A 66 -18.99 6.77 10.70
CA LYS A 66 -18.31 5.78 9.85
C LYS A 66 -18.01 6.33 8.46
N ASP A 67 -18.91 7.13 7.90
CA ASP A 67 -18.75 7.64 6.54
C ASP A 67 -17.64 8.70 6.50
N GLU A 68 -17.55 9.52 7.54
CA GLU A 68 -16.46 10.49 7.68
C GLU A 68 -15.11 9.79 7.91
N LEU A 69 -15.05 8.78 8.78
CA LEU A 69 -13.83 7.99 8.98
C LEU A 69 -13.39 7.27 7.69
N ASN A 70 -14.34 6.76 6.91
CA ASN A 70 -14.07 6.15 5.60
C ASN A 70 -13.56 7.18 4.60
N ARG A 71 -14.14 8.38 4.56
CA ARG A 71 -13.66 9.49 3.71
C ARG A 71 -12.21 9.84 4.02
N LEU A 72 -11.86 9.97 5.30
CA LEU A 72 -10.48 10.22 5.73
C LEU A 72 -9.54 9.06 5.35
N ASN A 73 -9.99 7.81 5.50
CA ASN A 73 -9.19 6.65 5.11
C ASN A 73 -8.97 6.55 3.59
N LEU A 74 -9.93 6.96 2.77
CA LEU A 74 -9.77 7.02 1.31
C LEU A 74 -8.75 8.08 0.88
N ILE A 75 -8.71 9.22 1.57
CA ILE A 75 -7.67 10.24 1.36
C ILE A 75 -6.28 9.66 1.69
N ALA A 76 -6.17 8.92 2.80
CA ALA A 76 -4.94 8.23 3.15
C ALA A 76 -4.53 7.22 2.07
N LEU A 77 -5.45 6.37 1.62
CA LEU A 77 -5.20 5.38 0.57
C LEU A 77 -4.68 6.02 -0.72
N ASP A 78 -5.26 7.13 -1.17
CA ASP A 78 -4.78 7.87 -2.34
C ASP A 78 -3.35 8.39 -2.16
N ARG A 79 -3.02 8.97 -1.01
CA ARG A 79 -1.66 9.43 -0.68
C ARG A 79 -0.65 8.28 -0.69
N GLU A 80 -1.02 7.16 -0.07
CA GLU A 80 -0.19 5.95 0.01
C GLU A 80 0.07 5.34 -1.37
N ILE A 81 -0.95 5.28 -2.24
CA ILE A 81 -0.79 4.82 -3.63
C ILE A 81 0.17 5.73 -4.40
N LYS A 82 -0.02 7.05 -4.32
CA LYS A 82 0.86 8.03 -5.01
C LYS A 82 2.30 7.92 -4.53
N ALA A 83 2.51 7.83 -3.21
CA ALA A 83 3.85 7.66 -2.65
C ALA A 83 4.49 6.32 -3.08
N ALA A 84 3.73 5.22 -3.12
CA ALA A 84 4.23 3.94 -3.59
C ALA A 84 4.66 3.99 -5.06
N LEU A 85 3.88 4.67 -5.91
CA LEU A 85 4.21 4.87 -7.33
C LEU A 85 5.49 5.70 -7.51
N VAL A 86 5.71 6.72 -6.69
CA VAL A 86 6.96 7.50 -6.70
C VAL A 86 8.16 6.63 -6.30
N ILE A 87 8.00 5.75 -5.31
CA ILE A 87 9.04 4.81 -4.86
C ILE A 87 9.32 3.71 -5.89
N ALA A 88 8.30 3.31 -6.66
CA ALA A 88 8.37 2.26 -7.66
C ALA A 88 9.05 2.69 -8.97
N ALA A 89 9.07 4.00 -9.26
CA ALA A 89 9.76 4.60 -10.40
C ALA A 89 11.29 4.43 -10.29
#